data_AF-A0A7Y1Z353-F1
#
_entry.id   AF-A0A7Y1Z353-F1
#
_cell.length_a   1.000
_cell.length_b   1.000
_cell.length_c   1.000
_cell.angle_alpha   90.00
_cell.angle_beta   90.00
_cell.angle_gamma   90.00
#
_symmetry.space_group_name_H-M   'P 1'
#
loop_
_entity.id
_entity.type
_entity.pdbx_description
1 polymer ?
#
loop_
_entity_poly.entity_id
_entity_poly.type
_entity_poly.pdbx_seq_one_letter_code
_entity_poly.pdbx_strand_id
1 'polypeptide(L)'
;EASPVSDMDDWPFKLLMDTVGQVFPDVARAPGLVLGATDSRHYREITGNTFRFTPLRFGAKDLARIHGTNERISIANYAEIIQFYGQLFRNLADFDAQAAIN
;
A
#
# COMPACT_ATOMS: atom_id res chain seq x y z
N GLU A 1 -15.21 9.55 14.01
CA GLU A 1 -16.12 8.83 13.10
C GLU A 1 -15.30 7.83 12.28
N ALA A 2 -15.85 6.65 11.98
CA ALA A 2 -15.18 5.63 11.16
C ALA A 2 -14.89 6.18 9.74
N SER A 3 -13.86 5.67 9.07
CA SER A 3 -13.68 5.98 7.64
C SER A 3 -14.58 5.11 6.78
N PRO A 4 -14.99 5.58 5.58
CA PRO A 4 -15.57 4.72 4.57
C PRO A 4 -14.66 3.52 4.24
N VAL A 5 -15.28 2.45 3.74
CA VAL A 5 -14.58 1.25 3.27
C VAL A 5 -14.26 1.45 1.79
N SER A 6 -12.98 1.33 1.41
CA SER A 6 -12.56 1.37 0.01
C SER A 6 -13.05 0.13 -0.74
N ASP A 7 -13.40 0.29 -2.01
CA ASP A 7 -13.83 -0.80 -2.87
C ASP A 7 -12.63 -1.68 -3.26
N MET A 8 -12.77 -2.99 -3.04
CA MET A 8 -11.73 -3.98 -3.36
C MET A 8 -11.90 -4.58 -4.75
N ASP A 9 -13.06 -4.36 -5.38
CA ASP A 9 -13.33 -4.81 -6.75
C ASP A 9 -12.94 -3.74 -7.79
N ASP A 10 -12.66 -2.51 -7.34
CA ASP A 10 -12.24 -1.40 -8.19
C ASP A 10 -10.76 -1.51 -8.63
N TRP A 11 -10.45 -0.86 -9.75
CA TRP A 11 -9.14 -0.92 -10.39
C TRP A 11 -7.96 -0.48 -9.50
N PRO A 12 -8.07 0.53 -8.60
CA PRO A 12 -6.91 0.97 -7.82
C PRO A 12 -6.45 -0.11 -6.84
N PHE A 13 -7.40 -0.88 -6.27
CA PHE A 13 -7.07 -2.00 -5.38
C PHE A 13 -6.41 -3.14 -6.16
N LYS A 14 -6.93 -3.49 -7.34
CA LYS A 14 -6.34 -4.50 -8.22
C LYS A 14 -4.92 -4.13 -8.63
N LEU A 15 -4.69 -2.88 -9.06
CA LEU A 15 -3.37 -2.37 -9.41
C LEU A 15 -2.39 -2.46 -8.22
N LEU A 16 -2.85 -2.16 -7.00
CA LEU A 16 -2.06 -2.33 -5.79
C LEU A 16 -1.68 -3.81 -5.56
N MET A 17 -2.65 -4.72 -5.65
CA MET A 17 -2.41 -6.17 -5.47
C MET A 17 -1.49 -6.75 -6.54
N ASP A 18 -1.62 -6.31 -7.79
CA ASP A 18 -0.74 -6.72 -8.88
C ASP A 18 0.68 -6.22 -8.68
N THR A 19 0.84 -4.96 -8.27
CA THR A 19 2.15 -4.38 -7.95
C THR A 19 2.82 -5.16 -6.81
N VAL A 20 2.07 -5.52 -5.76
CA VAL A 20 2.59 -6.37 -4.67
C VAL A 20 3.03 -7.72 -5.23
N GLY A 21 2.25 -8.37 -6.10
CA GLY A 21 2.61 -9.67 -6.67
C GLY A 21 3.81 -9.64 -7.61
N GLN A 22 4.02 -8.55 -8.34
CA GLN A 22 5.19 -8.37 -9.21
C GLN A 22 6.49 -8.22 -8.42
N VAL A 23 6.44 -7.53 -7.28
CA VAL A 23 7.63 -7.25 -6.45
C VAL A 23 7.86 -8.36 -5.42
N PHE A 24 6.80 -8.99 -4.95
CA PHE A 24 6.79 -10.01 -3.90
C PHE A 24 5.99 -11.24 -4.38
N PRO A 25 6.52 -12.06 -5.29
CA PRO A 25 5.76 -13.16 -5.90
C PRO A 25 5.33 -14.24 -4.89
N ASP A 26 6.08 -14.42 -3.80
CA ASP A 26 5.89 -15.50 -2.84
C ASP A 26 5.05 -15.11 -1.62
N VAL A 27 4.38 -13.95 -1.63
CA VAL A 27 3.59 -13.47 -0.48
C VAL A 27 2.09 -13.56 -0.73
N ALA A 28 1.35 -13.95 0.30
CA ALA A 28 -0.10 -13.83 0.31
C ALA A 28 -0.51 -12.34 0.31
N ARG A 29 -1.55 -12.03 -0.43
CA ARG A 29 -2.10 -10.67 -0.58
C ARG A 29 -3.52 -10.66 -0.03
N ALA A 30 -3.77 -9.80 0.95
CA ALA A 30 -5.08 -9.69 1.57
C ALA A 30 -5.34 -8.24 2.03
N PRO A 31 -6.59 -7.77 1.99
CA PRO A 31 -6.97 -6.51 2.59
C PRO A 31 -6.84 -6.58 4.12
N GLY A 32 -6.55 -5.44 4.74
CA GLY A 32 -6.44 -5.32 6.20
C GLY A 32 -6.97 -3.98 6.70
N LEU A 33 -7.36 -3.95 7.98
CA LEU A 33 -7.79 -2.72 8.64
C LEU A 33 -6.59 -2.01 9.27
N VAL A 34 -6.52 -0.70 9.08
CA VAL A 34 -5.61 0.16 9.85
C VAL A 34 -6.39 0.73 11.02
N LEU A 35 -5.94 0.40 12.24
CA LEU A 35 -6.59 0.84 13.49
C LEU A 35 -6.20 2.27 13.89
N GLY A 36 -5.10 2.79 13.35
CA GLY A 36 -4.60 4.14 13.62
C GLY A 36 -5.24 5.21 12.72
N ALA A 37 -5.31 6.44 13.23
CA ALA A 37 -5.65 7.59 12.40
C ALA A 37 -4.48 7.92 11.46
N THR A 38 -4.80 8.29 10.22
CA THR A 38 -3.84 8.73 9.20
C THR A 38 -4.34 10.01 8.55
N ASP A 39 -3.48 10.68 7.77
CA ASP A 39 -3.85 11.88 7.02
C ASP A 39 -4.98 11.65 6.01
N SER A 40 -5.26 10.38 5.66
CA SER A 40 -6.37 9.94 4.82
C SER A 40 -7.74 10.50 5.22
N ARG A 41 -7.95 10.90 6.48
CA ARG A 41 -9.20 11.57 6.90
C ARG A 41 -9.45 12.89 6.16
N HIS A 42 -8.40 13.56 5.69
CA HIS A 42 -8.46 14.83 4.98
C HIS A 42 -8.72 14.67 3.47
N TYR A 43 -8.69 13.44 2.93
CA TYR A 43 -8.85 13.18 1.50
C TYR A 43 -10.22 12.59 1.13
N ARG A 44 -11.13 12.45 2.11
CA ARG A 44 -12.45 11.83 1.90
C ARG A 44 -13.33 12.55 0.88
N GLU A 45 -13.17 13.86 0.75
CA GLU A 45 -13.92 14.67 -0.23
C GLU A 45 -13.32 14.60 -1.65
N ILE A 46 -12.10 14.07 -1.78
CA ILE A 46 -11.37 14.00 -3.06
C ILE A 46 -11.58 12.64 -3.73
N THR A 47 -11.66 11.56 -2.95
CA THR A 47 -11.77 10.19 -3.47
C THR A 47 -12.54 9.28 -2.52
N GLY A 48 -13.32 8.35 -3.10
CA GLY A 48 -13.97 7.27 -2.37
C GLY A 48 -13.02 6.15 -1.94
N ASN A 49 -11.85 6.05 -2.57
CA ASN A 49 -10.89 4.97 -2.35
C ASN A 49 -9.60 5.51 -1.71
N THR A 50 -9.28 5.03 -0.51
CA THR A 50 -8.00 5.32 0.16
C THR A 50 -7.37 4.07 0.74
N PHE A 51 -6.18 3.71 0.27
CA PHE A 51 -5.43 2.54 0.71
C PHE A 51 -4.25 2.95 1.57
N ARG A 52 -4.10 2.32 2.74
CA ARG A 52 -3.03 2.60 3.72
C ARG A 52 -2.11 1.41 3.73
N PHE A 53 -1.09 1.46 2.88
CA PHE A 53 -0.21 0.32 2.66
C PHE A 53 1.23 0.78 2.48
N THR A 54 2.13 0.07 3.14
CA THR A 54 3.58 0.13 2.93
C THR A 54 4.09 -1.32 3.02
N PRO A 55 4.95 -1.80 2.10
CA PRO A 55 5.41 -3.19 2.10
C PRO A 55 6.51 -3.44 3.15
N LEU A 56 6.18 -3.11 4.40
CA LEU A 56 7.04 -3.33 5.56
C LEU A 56 7.01 -4.80 5.97
N ARG A 57 8.18 -5.35 6.28
CA ARG A 57 8.30 -6.69 6.85
C ARG A 57 8.38 -6.59 8.37
N PHE A 58 7.36 -7.09 9.04
CA PHE A 58 7.32 -7.18 10.50
C PHE A 58 7.33 -8.62 10.98
N GLY A 59 8.21 -8.93 11.92
CA GLY A 59 8.04 -10.03 12.85
C GLY A 59 7.37 -9.58 14.15
N ALA A 60 7.03 -10.53 15.02
CA ALA A 60 6.35 -10.24 16.30
C ALA A 60 7.11 -9.21 17.18
N LYS A 61 8.45 -9.22 17.14
CA LYS A 61 9.30 -8.30 17.91
C LYS A 61 9.38 -6.89 17.31
N ASP A 62 8.96 -6.72 16.06
CA ASP A 62 9.03 -5.43 15.35
C ASP A 62 7.76 -4.61 15.58
N LEU A 63 6.61 -5.27 15.79
CA LEU A 63 5.33 -4.61 16.06
C LEU A 63 5.39 -3.68 17.28
N ALA A 64 6.07 -4.10 18.35
CA ALA A 64 6.25 -3.27 19.55
C ALA A 64 7.16 -2.05 19.35
N ARG A 65 7.87 -1.97 18.21
CA ARG A 65 8.75 -0.84 17.89
C ARG A 65 8.07 0.23 17.05
N ILE A 66 6.90 -0.02 16.50
CA ILE A 66 6.12 1.01 15.79
C ILE A 66 5.80 2.10 16.82
N HIS A 67 6.33 3.31 16.62
CA HIS A 67 6.30 4.41 17.60
C HIS A 67 6.97 4.12 18.95
N GLY A 68 7.85 3.12 18.98
CA GLY A 68 8.58 2.68 20.17
C GLY A 68 10.06 3.04 20.14
N THR A 69 10.80 2.62 21.17
CA THR A 69 12.25 2.85 21.24
C THR A 69 12.98 2.11 20.12
N ASN A 70 13.88 2.82 19.42
CA ASN A 70 14.73 2.26 18.37
C ASN A 70 13.92 1.59 17.23
N GLU A 71 12.85 2.26 16.81
CA GLU A 71 12.11 1.94 15.59
C GLU A 71 13.06 1.88 14.39
N ARG A 72 13.00 0.77 13.65
CA ARG A 72 13.90 0.49 12.53
C ARG A 72 13.34 -0.62 11.65
N ILE A 73 13.82 -0.63 10.41
CA ILE A 73 13.61 -1.69 9.42
C ILE A 73 14.97 -2.20 8.93
N SER A 74 14.99 -3.35 8.26
CA SER A 74 16.21 -3.83 7.61
C SER A 74 16.53 -3.02 6.36
N ILE A 75 17.81 -2.89 6.02
CA ILE A 75 18.25 -2.25 4.78
C ILE A 75 17.68 -2.98 3.55
N ALA A 76 17.58 -4.31 3.62
CA ALA A 76 16.96 -5.11 2.57
C ALA A 76 15.49 -4.73 2.35
N ASN A 77 14.70 -4.60 3.42
CA ASN A 77 13.29 -4.22 3.30
C ASN A 77 13.13 -2.75 2.85
N TYR A 78 14.06 -1.87 3.22
CA TYR A 78 14.09 -0.51 2.67
C TYR A 78 14.26 -0.51 1.14
N ALA A 79 15.17 -1.34 0.60
CA ALA A 79 15.34 -1.49 -0.85
C ALA A 79 14.09 -2.06 -1.53
N GLU A 80 13.43 -3.04 -0.91
CA GLU A 80 12.15 -3.59 -1.38
C GLU A 80 11.05 -2.52 -1.45
N ILE A 81 10.96 -1.63 -0.46
CA ILE A 81 9.99 -0.52 -0.45
C ILE A 81 10.24 0.42 -1.63
N ILE A 82 11.50 0.76 -1.92
CA ILE A 82 11.86 1.59 -3.07
C ILE A 82 11.44 0.91 -4.38
N GLN A 83 11.73 -0.39 -4.53
CA GLN A 83 11.33 -1.18 -5.70
C GLN A 83 9.81 -1.19 -5.88
N PHE A 84 9.07 -1.35 -4.78
CA PHE A 84 7.60 -1.33 -4.79
C PHE A 84 7.05 0.00 -5.32
N TYR A 85 7.46 1.14 -4.76
CA TYR A 85 6.97 2.43 -5.26
C TYR A 85 7.39 2.69 -6.71
N GLY A 86 8.60 2.29 -7.10
CA GLY A 86 9.05 2.36 -8.48
C GLY A 86 8.18 1.54 -9.44
N GLN A 87 7.77 0.34 -9.04
CA GLN A 87 6.85 -0.49 -9.84
C GLN A 87 5.42 0.05 -9.84
N LEU A 88 4.94 0.56 -8.70
CA LEU A 88 3.62 1.17 -8.58
C LEU A 88 3.45 2.31 -9.58
N PHE A 89 4.44 3.20 -9.68
CA PHE A 89 4.40 4.33 -10.61
C PHE A 89 4.45 3.90 -12.07
N ARG A 90 5.19 2.83 -12.40
CA ARG A 90 5.17 2.26 -13.76
C ARG A 90 3.79 1.70 -14.11
N ASN A 91 3.21 0.90 -13.22
CA ASN A 91 1.88 0.34 -13.44
C ASN A 91 0.79 1.43 -13.58
N LEU A 92 0.90 2.52 -12.80
CA LEU A 92 0.00 3.69 -12.94
C LEU A 92 0.15 4.37 -14.30
N ALA A 93 1.39 4.62 -14.74
CA ALA A 93 1.63 5.24 -16.05
C ALA A 93 1.11 4.36 -17.21
N ASP A 94 1.28 3.04 -17.11
CA ASP A 94 0.77 2.10 -18.11
C ASP A 94 -0.77 2.05 -18.10
N PHE A 95 -1.40 2.11 -16.93
CA PHE A 95 -2.86 2.18 -16.80
C PHE A 95 -3.42 3.46 -17.44
N ASP A 96 -2.83 4.63 -17.15
CA ASP A 96 -3.25 5.90 -17.74
C ASP A 96 -3.11 5.89 -19.27
N ALA A 97 -2.01 5.32 -19.78
CA ALA A 97 -1.81 5.16 -21.22
C ALA A 97 -2.88 4.27 -21.86
N GLN A 98 -3.30 3.18 -21.20
CA GLN A 98 -4.37 2.32 -21.68
C GLN A 98 -5.75 2.98 -21.60
N ALA A 99 -6.01 3.74 -20.53
CA ALA A 99 -7.26 4.48 -20.37
C ALA A 99 -7.41 5.61 -21.40
N ALA A 100 -6.32 6.22 -21.85
CA ALA A 100 -6.35 7.28 -22.87
C ALA A 100 -6.58 6.76 -24.31
N ILE A 101 -6.40 5.46 -24.54
CA ILE A 101 -6.56 4.81 -25.86
C ILE A 101 -7.96 4.22 -26.04
N ASN A 102 -8.73 4.05 -24.96
CA ASN A 102 -10.10 3.53 -24.94
C ASN A 102 -11.13 4.65 -24.78
#